data_AF-A0A1Z8B7S0-F1
#
_entry.id   AF-A0A1Z8B7S0-F1
#
_cell.length_a   1.000
_cell.length_b   1.000
_cell.length_c   1.000
_cell.angle_alpha   90.00
_cell.angle_beta   90.00
_cell.angle_gamma   90.00
#
_symmetry.space_group_name_H-M   'P 1'
#
loop_
_entity.id
_entity.type
_entity.pdbx_description
1 polymer ?
#
loop_
_entity_poly.entity_id
_entity_poly.type
_entity_poly.pdbx_seq_one_letter_code
_entity_poly.pdbx_strand_id
1 'polypeptide(L)'
;MKLTLQLAAIYNLIWGAWVVLFPDHFFDLVGMEPLNHPMVWQGMGMVIGVYGLGYWWASYNPMKHWPIVAVGFLGKIFGPIGFLFNFMQDIVPFEFIYTLITNDFIWWIPFFLILKKVHTDYKWQLR
;
A
#
# COMPACT_ATOMS: atom_id res chain seq x y z
N MET A 1 16.78 -0.87 3.68
CA MET A 1 16.25 -0.51 2.34
C MET A 1 15.88 -1.76 1.55
N LYS A 2 16.82 -2.65 1.21
CA LYS A 2 16.52 -3.90 0.48
C LYS A 2 15.48 -4.78 1.21
N LEU A 3 15.77 -5.19 2.44
CA LEU A 3 14.85 -6.01 3.24
C LEU A 3 13.47 -5.37 3.39
N THR A 4 13.42 -4.06 3.64
CA THR A 4 12.15 -3.32 3.76
C THR A 4 11.29 -3.42 2.49
N LEU A 5 11.89 -3.19 1.32
CA LEU A 5 11.16 -3.25 0.05
C LEU A 5 10.76 -4.70 -0.30
N GLN A 6 11.56 -5.70 0.10
CA GLN A 6 11.18 -7.11 -0.04
C GLN A 6 10.01 -7.50 0.87
N LEU A 7 10.01 -7.04 2.12
CA LEU A 7 8.88 -7.24 3.03
C LEU A 7 7.62 -6.53 2.53
N ALA A 8 7.77 -5.29 2.05
CA ALA A 8 6.67 -4.56 1.43
C ALA A 8 6.14 -5.31 0.19
N ALA A 9 7.02 -5.82 -0.66
CA ALA A 9 6.65 -6.60 -1.84
C ALA A 9 5.82 -7.84 -1.47
N ILE A 10 6.33 -8.67 -0.55
CA ILE A 10 5.65 -9.88 -0.09
C ILE A 10 4.29 -9.52 0.52
N TYR A 11 4.24 -8.49 1.38
CA TYR A 11 3.00 -8.03 1.98
C TYR A 11 1.97 -7.63 0.92
N ASN A 12 2.35 -6.81 -0.07
CA ASN A 12 1.42 -6.35 -1.11
C ASN A 12 0.95 -7.50 -2.02
N LEU A 13 1.81 -8.50 -2.28
CA LEU A 13 1.42 -9.69 -3.02
C LEU A 13 0.41 -10.55 -2.25
N ILE A 14 0.65 -10.78 -0.95
CA ILE A 14 -0.28 -11.53 -0.09
C ILE A 14 -1.61 -10.78 0.03
N TRP A 15 -1.56 -9.46 0.28
CA TRP A 15 -2.74 -8.63 0.38
C TRP A 15 -3.53 -8.61 -0.93
N GLY A 16 -2.87 -8.37 -2.07
CA GLY A 16 -3.49 -8.38 -3.38
C GLY A 16 -4.10 -9.75 -3.71
N ALA A 17 -3.40 -10.84 -3.42
CA ALA A 17 -3.92 -12.20 -3.61
C ALA A 17 -5.14 -12.46 -2.72
N TRP A 18 -5.11 -12.03 -1.46
CA TRP A 18 -6.24 -12.16 -0.55
C TRP A 18 -7.47 -11.41 -1.08
N VAL A 19 -7.32 -10.14 -1.47
CA VAL A 19 -8.39 -9.32 -2.04
C VAL A 19 -8.97 -9.92 -3.33
N VAL A 20 -8.12 -10.51 -4.18
CA VAL A 20 -8.58 -11.12 -5.44
C VAL A 20 -9.31 -12.44 -5.21
N LEU A 21 -8.75 -13.33 -4.37
CA LEU A 21 -9.30 -14.67 -4.15
C LEU A 21 -10.51 -14.68 -3.20
N PHE A 22 -10.56 -13.75 -2.25
CA PHE A 22 -11.59 -13.66 -1.22
C PHE A 22 -12.06 -12.20 -1.03
N PRO A 23 -12.75 -11.61 -2.03
CA PRO A 23 -13.07 -10.18 -2.04
C PRO A 23 -13.97 -9.73 -0.88
N ASP A 24 -14.88 -10.59 -0.42
CA ASP A 24 -15.85 -10.25 0.63
C ASP A 24 -15.31 -10.49 2.05
N HIS A 25 -14.31 -11.37 2.20
CA HIS A 25 -13.78 -11.77 3.51
C HIS A 25 -13.25 -10.58 4.33
N PHE A 26 -12.68 -9.58 3.66
CA PHE A 26 -12.25 -8.36 4.35
C PHE A 26 -13.42 -7.59 4.94
N PHE A 27 -14.52 -7.43 4.19
CA PHE A 27 -15.71 -6.71 4.62
C PHE A 27 -16.40 -7.41 5.78
N ASP A 28 -16.47 -8.75 5.74
CA ASP A 28 -16.99 -9.56 6.85
C ASP A 28 -16.21 -9.34 8.16
N LEU A 29 -14.87 -9.27 8.07
CA LEU A 29 -14.00 -9.06 9.24
C LEU A 29 -14.17 -7.68 9.87
N VAL A 30 -14.43 -6.66 9.06
CA VAL A 30 -14.65 -5.29 9.56
C VAL A 30 -16.13 -4.97 9.82
N GLY A 31 -17.04 -5.94 9.62
CA GLY A 31 -18.47 -5.76 9.85
C GLY A 31 -19.17 -4.85 8.84
N MET A 32 -18.65 -4.76 7.62
CA MET A 32 -19.25 -3.99 6.53
C MET A 32 -20.13 -4.87 5.63
N GLU A 33 -21.13 -4.27 4.98
CA GLU A 33 -21.91 -4.98 3.97
C GLU A 33 -21.03 -5.43 2.80
N PRO A 34 -21.30 -6.62 2.21
CA PRO A 34 -20.58 -7.10 1.04
C PRO A 34 -20.65 -6.13 -0.15
N LEU A 35 -19.63 -6.17 -1.01
CA LEU A 35 -19.58 -5.29 -2.16
C LEU A 35 -20.62 -5.64 -3.21
N ASN A 36 -21.40 -4.65 -3.65
CA ASN A 36 -22.30 -4.78 -4.80
C ASN A 36 -21.55 -5.14 -6.10
N HIS A 37 -20.29 -4.68 -6.24
CA HIS A 37 -19.43 -4.94 -7.39
C HIS A 37 -18.03 -5.38 -6.96
N PRO A 38 -17.83 -6.66 -6.58
CA PRO A 38 -16.54 -7.17 -6.10
C PRO A 38 -15.39 -6.96 -7.09
N MET A 39 -15.69 -6.91 -8.39
CA MET A 39 -14.71 -6.72 -9.46
C MET A 39 -13.85 -5.45 -9.29
N VAL A 40 -14.41 -4.36 -8.73
CA VAL A 40 -13.68 -3.11 -8.51
C VAL A 40 -12.62 -3.31 -7.44
N TRP A 41 -12.98 -4.00 -6.35
CA TRP A 41 -12.07 -4.31 -5.26
C TRP A 41 -11.01 -5.33 -5.66
N GLN A 42 -11.39 -6.38 -6.39
CA GLN A 42 -10.43 -7.32 -6.97
C GLN A 42 -9.47 -6.62 -7.93
N GLY A 43 -9.95 -5.67 -8.75
CA GLY A 43 -9.11 -4.84 -9.60
C GLY A 43 -8.07 -4.04 -8.81
N MET A 44 -8.48 -3.42 -7.69
CA MET A 44 -7.56 -2.76 -6.76
C MET A 44 -6.54 -3.74 -6.17
N GLY A 45 -6.98 -4.93 -5.76
CA GLY A 45 -6.11 -6.00 -5.27
C GLY A 45 -5.05 -6.41 -6.30
N MET A 46 -5.41 -6.54 -7.57
CA MET A 46 -4.47 -6.83 -8.66
C MET A 46 -3.43 -5.72 -8.81
N VAL A 47 -3.86 -4.46 -8.83
CA VAL A 47 -2.95 -3.30 -8.93
C VAL A 47 -1.97 -3.30 -7.76
N ILE A 48 -2.46 -3.48 -6.53
CA ILE A 48 -1.63 -3.57 -5.32
C ILE A 48 -0.63 -4.73 -5.41
N GLY A 49 -1.05 -5.90 -5.89
CA GLY A 49 -0.17 -7.04 -6.11
C GLY A 49 0.98 -6.72 -7.09
N VAL A 50 0.67 -6.02 -8.19
CA VAL A 50 1.69 -5.58 -9.17
C VAL A 50 2.65 -4.54 -8.56
N TYR A 51 2.18 -3.64 -7.70
CA TYR A 51 3.07 -2.76 -6.92
C TYR A 51 4.05 -3.58 -6.06
N GLY A 52 3.61 -4.72 -5.53
CA GLY A 52 4.47 -5.67 -4.83
C GLY A 52 5.67 -6.12 -5.67
N LEU A 53 5.45 -6.47 -6.95
CA LEU A 53 6.54 -6.80 -7.88
C LEU A 53 7.47 -5.60 -8.10
N GLY A 54 6.90 -4.40 -8.25
CA GLY A 54 7.64 -3.14 -8.35
C GLY A 54 8.58 -2.90 -7.18
N TYR A 55 8.11 -3.13 -5.94
CA TYR A 55 8.97 -3.03 -4.75
C TYR A 55 10.05 -4.11 -4.72
N TRP A 56 9.75 -5.32 -5.16
CA TRP A 56 10.74 -6.39 -5.20
C TRP A 56 11.91 -6.03 -6.11
N TRP A 57 11.63 -5.55 -7.33
CA TRP A 57 12.67 -5.10 -8.25
C TRP A 57 13.39 -3.86 -7.73
N ALA A 58 12.65 -2.88 -7.18
CA ALA A 58 13.26 -1.71 -6.57
C ALA A 58 14.17 -2.05 -5.39
N SER A 59 13.95 -3.17 -4.69
CA SER A 59 14.78 -3.59 -3.55
C SER A 59 16.26 -3.78 -3.90
N TYR A 60 16.57 -4.14 -5.15
CA TYR A 60 17.95 -4.36 -5.61
C TYR A 60 18.70 -3.06 -5.91
N ASN A 61 17.99 -2.00 -6.30
CA ASN A 61 18.56 -0.66 -6.43
C ASN A 61 17.50 0.42 -6.10
N PRO A 62 17.25 0.67 -4.79
CA PRO A 62 16.17 1.56 -4.36
C PRO A 62 16.38 3.01 -4.77
N MET A 63 17.65 3.40 -4.96
CA MET A 63 18.03 4.75 -5.35
C MET A 63 17.74 5.01 -6.82
N LYS A 64 17.99 4.03 -7.70
CA LYS A 64 17.65 4.13 -9.12
C LYS A 64 16.14 4.00 -9.35
N HIS A 65 15.50 3.08 -8.63
CA HIS A 65 14.07 2.79 -8.75
C HIS A 65 13.23 3.57 -7.72
N TRP A 66 13.68 4.75 -7.31
CA TRP A 66 12.96 5.58 -6.36
C TRP A 66 11.54 5.99 -6.80
N PRO A 67 11.21 6.17 -8.10
CA PRO A 67 9.87 6.62 -8.48
C PRO A 67 8.76 5.66 -8.03
N ILE A 68 8.99 4.35 -8.13
CA ILE A 68 8.01 3.36 -7.66
C ILE A 68 7.87 3.38 -6.13
N VAL A 69 8.95 3.66 -5.41
CA VAL A 69 8.91 3.85 -3.94
C VAL A 69 8.13 5.12 -3.59
N ALA A 70 8.29 6.19 -4.36
CA ALA A 70 7.57 7.46 -4.16
C ALA A 70 6.07 7.31 -4.40
N VAL A 71 5.68 6.69 -5.53
CA VAL A 71 4.26 6.40 -5.82
C VAL A 71 3.67 5.50 -4.73
N GLY A 72 4.44 4.50 -4.29
CA GLY A 72 4.05 3.66 -3.16
C GLY A 72 3.85 4.40 -1.85
N PHE A 73 4.75 5.34 -1.54
CA PHE A 73 4.66 6.16 -0.34
C PHE A 73 3.42 7.07 -0.36
N LEU A 74 3.13 7.69 -1.52
CA LEU A 74 1.93 8.51 -1.71
C LEU A 74 0.66 7.68 -1.53
N GLY A 75 0.59 6.48 -2.12
CA GLY A 75 -0.55 5.58 -1.92
C GLY A 75 -0.81 5.31 -0.43
N LYS A 76 0.27 5.11 0.34
CA LYS A 76 0.20 4.85 1.78
C LYS A 76 -0.18 6.07 2.63
N ILE A 77 -0.01 7.28 2.11
CA ILE A 77 -0.49 8.51 2.76
C ILE A 77 -1.96 8.73 2.43
N PHE A 78 -2.34 8.51 1.17
CA PHE A 78 -3.70 8.73 0.72
C PHE A 78 -4.71 7.71 1.26
N GLY A 79 -4.28 6.47 1.56
CA GLY A 79 -5.12 5.47 2.22
C GLY A 79 -5.75 5.97 3.53
N PRO A 80 -4.93 6.34 4.55
CA PRO A 80 -5.43 6.88 5.81
C PRO A 80 -6.23 8.19 5.67
N ILE A 81 -5.90 9.06 4.71
CA ILE A 81 -6.69 10.26 4.41
C ILE A 81 -8.08 9.89 3.89
N GLY A 82 -8.14 8.94 2.94
CA GLY A 82 -9.40 8.42 2.42
C GLY A 82 -10.23 7.75 3.51
N PHE A 83 -9.62 6.97 4.39
CA PHE A 83 -10.30 6.41 5.56
C PHE A 83 -10.88 7.50 6.46
N LEU A 84 -10.08 8.50 6.83
CA LEU A 84 -10.54 9.59 7.71
C LEU A 84 -11.75 10.31 7.11
N PHE A 85 -11.72 10.60 5.81
CA PHE A 85 -12.85 11.22 5.12
C PHE A 85 -14.12 10.38 5.18
N ASN A 86 -14.03 9.08 4.90
CA ASN A 86 -15.18 8.17 4.94
C ASN A 86 -15.66 7.87 6.37
N PHE A 87 -14.75 7.80 7.33
CA PHE A 87 -15.07 7.64 8.75
C PHE A 87 -15.84 8.85 9.29
N MET A 88 -15.46 10.07 8.90
CA MET A 88 -16.18 11.30 9.26
C MET A 88 -17.58 11.41 8.62
N GLN A 89 -17.88 10.56 7.64
CA GLN A 89 -19.18 10.48 6.98
C GLN A 89 -20.02 9.28 7.45
N ASP A 90 -19.56 8.56 8.48
CA ASP A 90 -20.20 7.35 9.02
C ASP A 90 -20.36 6.22 7.96
N ILE A 91 -19.52 6.21 6.91
CA ILE A 91 -19.55 5.21 5.83
C ILE A 91 -18.73 3.97 6.20
N VAL A 92 -17.62 4.16 6.93
CA VAL A 92 -16.68 3.10 7.27
C VAL A 92 -16.56 2.99 8.79
N PRO A 93 -16.62 1.76 9.36
CA PRO A 93 -16.49 1.55 10.79
C PRO A 93 -15.06 1.82 11.29
N PHE A 94 -14.91 2.11 12.58
CA PHE A 94 -13.62 2.45 13.18
C PHE A 94 -12.61 1.29 13.07
N GLU A 95 -13.11 0.05 13.11
CA GLU A 95 -12.39 -1.21 13.03
C GLU A 95 -11.49 -1.29 11.78
N PHE A 96 -11.82 -0.57 10.71
CA PHE A 96 -10.99 -0.48 9.51
C PHE A 96 -9.58 0.08 9.81
N ILE A 97 -9.39 0.84 10.90
CA ILE A 97 -8.10 1.38 11.32
C ILE A 97 -7.04 0.31 11.54
N TYR A 98 -7.43 -0.89 11.98
CA TYR A 98 -6.48 -2.00 12.20
C TYR A 98 -5.77 -2.38 10.91
N THR A 99 -6.48 -2.29 9.78
CA THR A 99 -5.94 -2.55 8.45
C THR A 99 -4.92 -1.50 8.00
N LEU A 100 -5.12 -0.23 8.39
CA LEU A 100 -4.20 0.87 8.05
C LEU A 100 -2.85 0.73 8.74
N ILE A 101 -2.81 0.09 9.90
CA ILE A 101 -1.55 -0.16 10.61
C ILE A 101 -0.62 -0.97 9.71
N THR A 102 -1.09 -2.10 9.18
CA THR A 102 -0.28 -3.00 8.37
C THR A 102 -0.20 -2.58 6.91
N ASN A 103 -1.23 -1.96 6.35
CA ASN A 103 -1.20 -1.47 4.97
C ASN A 103 -0.38 -0.20 4.80
N ASP A 104 -0.38 0.69 5.78
CA ASP A 104 0.09 2.07 5.60
C ASP A 104 1.17 2.44 6.62
N PHE A 105 0.80 2.53 7.90
CA PHE A 105 1.61 3.23 8.90
C PHE A 105 3.00 2.61 9.12
N ILE A 106 3.12 1.28 9.17
CA ILE A 106 4.43 0.62 9.37
C ILE A 106 5.44 0.92 8.25
N TRP A 107 4.94 1.29 7.07
CA TRP A 107 5.77 1.53 5.89
C TRP A 107 6.15 3.01 5.73
N TRP A 108 5.50 3.92 6.45
CA TRP A 108 5.74 5.35 6.31
C TRP A 108 7.19 5.72 6.63
N ILE A 109 7.68 5.30 7.79
CA ILE A 109 9.04 5.57 8.25
C ILE A 109 10.08 5.03 7.24
N PRO A 110 10.06 3.75 6.85
CA PRO A 110 11.11 3.25 5.97
C PRO A 110 11.04 3.81 4.54
N PHE A 111 9.84 4.06 3.99
CA PHE A 111 9.71 4.66 2.66
C PHE A 111 10.19 6.11 2.69
N PHE A 112 9.83 6.86 3.73
CA PHE A 112 10.36 8.20 3.96
C PHE A 112 11.89 8.21 4.04
N LEU A 113 12.51 7.28 4.77
CA LEU A 113 13.98 7.21 4.88
C LEU A 113 14.65 6.90 3.53
N ILE A 114 14.06 6.05 2.69
CA ILE A 114 14.55 5.79 1.32
C ILE A 114 14.47 7.08 0.49
N LEU A 115 13.31 7.74 0.50
CA LEU A 115 13.09 8.97 -0.27
C LEU A 115 13.93 10.14 0.22
N LYS A 116 14.14 10.26 1.53
CA LYS A 116 15.06 11.25 2.12
C LYS A 116 16.47 11.04 1.59
N LYS A 117 16.94 9.80 1.51
CA LYS A 117 18.26 9.50 0.93
C LYS A 117 18.31 9.84 -0.57
N VAL A 118 17.23 9.58 -1.31
CA VAL A 118 17.13 9.96 -2.73
C VAL A 118 17.23 11.48 -2.90
N HIS A 119 16.59 12.24 -2.02
CA HIS A 119 16.69 13.69 -2.00
C HIS A 119 18.12 14.18 -1.72
N THR A 120 18.80 13.62 -0.71
CA THR A 120 20.14 14.07 -0.31
C THR A 120 21.22 13.66 -1.30
N ASP A 121 21.20 12.42 -1.76
CA ASP A 121 22.33 11.81 -2.48
C ASP A 121 22.13 11.88 -4.00
N TYR A 122 20.88 11.69 -4.45
CA TYR A 122 20.50 11.59 -5.86
C TYR A 122 19.78 12.83 -6.40
N LYS A 123 19.39 13.77 -5.53
CA LYS A 123 18.67 15.01 -5.88
C LYS A 123 17.48 14.79 -6.82
N TRP A 124 16.74 13.70 -6.61
CA TRP A 124 15.57 13.32 -7.42
C TRP A 124 15.85 13.12 -8.91
N GLN A 125 17.10 12.84 -9.30
CA GLN A 125 17.42 12.56 -10.70
C GLN A 125 16.76 11.26 -11.15
N LEU A 126 16.19 11.28 -12.36
CA LEU A 126 15.56 10.13 -13.03
C LEU A 126 16.53 9.38 -13.97
N ARG A 127 17.83 9.66 -13.88
CA ARG A 127 18.87 9.17 -14.79
C ARG A 127 19.29 7.74 -14.48
#